data_AF-A0A1G2YVX5-F1
#
_entry.id   AF-A0A1G2YVX5-F1
#
_cell.length_a   1.000
_cell.length_b   1.000
_cell.length_c   1.000
_cell.angle_alpha   90.00
_cell.angle_beta   90.00
_cell.angle_gamma   90.00
#
_symmetry.space_group_name_H-M   'P 1'
#
loop_
_entity.id
_entity.type
_entity.pdbx_description
1 polymer ?
#
loop_
_entity_poly.entity_id
_entity_poly.type
_entity_poly.pdbx_seq_one_letter_code
_entity_poly.pdbx_strand_id
1 'polypeptide(L)'
;MRKDAQDKRINSILGEIEDLNFDETIDIFCEYLKTNLSLPCKVKGIEDFRWEEIYVFGYGDPEEYDHLKKTQPSYTDRYELLGIDRKGKSEWMLFWEDDIGANVRRISDGKEFLLGLSELEVTDKKSKNCQLLDDYSFWLVNNR
;
A
#
# COMPACT_ATOMS: atom_id res chain seq x y z
N MET A 1 5.46 -21.17 -11.29
CA MET A 1 6.87 -20.68 -11.35
C MET A 1 7.07 -19.33 -10.69
N ARG A 2 6.36 -18.24 -11.08
CA ARG A 2 6.51 -16.92 -10.39
C ARG A 2 5.84 -16.90 -9.01
N LYS A 3 4.64 -17.48 -8.90
CA LYS A 3 3.86 -17.64 -7.66
C LYS A 3 4.65 -18.43 -6.61
N ASP A 4 5.17 -19.60 -7.00
CA ASP A 4 5.94 -20.48 -6.11
C ASP A 4 7.19 -19.84 -5.49
N ALA A 5 7.79 -18.83 -6.14
CA ALA A 5 8.94 -18.11 -5.60
C ALA A 5 8.51 -17.00 -4.62
N GLN A 6 7.39 -16.33 -4.90
CA GLN A 6 6.80 -15.32 -4.02
C GLN A 6 6.21 -15.97 -2.76
N ASP A 7 5.49 -17.07 -2.91
CA ASP A 7 4.96 -17.86 -1.80
C ASP A 7 6.09 -18.32 -0.86
N LYS A 8 7.23 -18.75 -1.40
CA LYS A 8 8.41 -19.11 -0.59
C LYS A 8 8.97 -17.93 0.21
N ARG A 9 9.01 -16.73 -0.37
CA ARG A 9 9.46 -15.52 0.34
C ARG A 9 8.49 -15.15 1.46
N ILE A 10 7.20 -15.16 1.16
CA ILE A 10 6.14 -14.90 2.14
C ILE A 10 6.22 -15.92 3.28
N ASN A 11 6.29 -17.22 2.97
CA ASN A 11 6.43 -18.26 3.99
C ASN A 11 7.71 -18.09 4.83
N SER A 12 8.80 -17.58 4.24
CA SER A 12 10.01 -17.28 5.02
C SER A 12 9.88 -16.08 5.97
N ILE A 13 8.93 -15.18 5.71
CA ILE A 13 8.58 -14.06 6.61
C ILE A 13 7.68 -14.58 7.74
N LEU A 14 6.67 -15.38 7.39
CA LEU A 14 5.65 -15.86 8.33
C LEU A 14 6.15 -16.98 9.25
N GLY A 15 7.14 -17.75 8.80
CA GLY A 15 7.65 -18.92 9.50
C GLY A 15 6.74 -20.15 9.38
N GLU A 16 7.19 -21.27 9.92
CA GLU A 16 6.40 -22.52 10.01
C GLU A 16 5.48 -22.49 11.24
N ILE A 17 4.57 -21.51 11.30
CA ILE A 17 3.53 -21.49 12.33
C ILE A 17 2.25 -22.00 11.67
N GLU A 18 2.03 -23.31 11.80
CA GLU A 18 0.71 -23.90 11.60
C GLU A 18 -0.21 -23.20 12.62
N ASP A 19 -1.23 -22.46 12.15
CA ASP A 19 -2.28 -21.77 12.92
C ASP A 19 -2.19 -20.24 13.14
N LEU A 20 -1.35 -19.49 12.40
CA LEU A 20 -1.47 -18.02 12.43
C LEU A 20 -2.85 -17.56 11.95
N ASN A 21 -3.55 -16.77 12.76
CA ASN A 21 -4.75 -16.09 12.30
C ASN A 21 -4.39 -14.84 11.47
N PHE A 22 -5.40 -14.26 10.82
CA PHE A 22 -5.19 -13.13 9.92
C PHE A 22 -4.51 -11.93 10.60
N ASP A 23 -4.97 -11.55 11.79
CA ASP A 23 -4.43 -10.41 12.54
C ASP A 23 -2.97 -10.64 12.97
N GLU A 24 -2.66 -11.84 13.46
CA GLU A 24 -1.29 -12.24 13.82
C GLU A 24 -0.36 -12.19 12.61
N THR A 25 -0.87 -12.61 11.44
CA THR A 25 -0.10 -12.60 10.20
C THR A 25 0.21 -11.18 9.74
N ILE A 26 -0.76 -10.27 9.82
CA ILE A 26 -0.54 -8.85 9.52
C ILE A 26 0.48 -8.25 10.50
N ASP A 27 0.42 -8.60 11.78
CA ASP A 27 1.37 -8.10 12.79
C ASP A 27 2.81 -8.53 12.47
N ILE A 28 3.01 -9.80 12.09
CA ILE A 28 4.31 -10.32 11.65
C ILE A 28 4.79 -9.56 10.41
N PHE A 29 3.93 -9.37 9.40
CA PHE A 29 4.27 -8.59 8.22
C PHE A 29 4.67 -7.15 8.59
N CYS A 30 3.90 -6.50 9.45
CA CYS A 30 4.14 -5.12 9.83
C CYS A 30 5.49 -4.95 10.53
N GLU A 31 5.83 -5.83 11.47
CA GLU A 31 7.14 -5.79 12.14
C GLU A 31 8.29 -6.14 11.19
N TYR A 32 8.10 -7.12 10.31
CA TYR A 32 9.09 -7.44 9.28
C TYR A 32 9.33 -6.26 8.34
N LEU A 33 8.27 -5.61 7.85
CA LEU A 33 8.38 -4.47 6.93
C LEU A 33 8.99 -3.25 7.60
N LYS A 34 8.64 -2.94 8.85
CA LYS A 34 9.25 -1.83 9.62
C LYS A 34 10.77 -1.94 9.71
N THR A 35 11.28 -3.17 9.85
CA THR A 35 12.73 -3.43 9.99
C THR A 35 13.45 -3.56 8.66
N ASN A 36 12.76 -3.98 7.59
CA ASN A 36 13.38 -4.30 6.31
C ASN A 36 13.22 -3.22 5.23
N LEU A 37 12.22 -2.34 5.36
CA LEU A 37 12.04 -1.23 4.41
C LEU A 37 13.15 -0.20 4.55
N SER A 38 13.71 0.20 3.41
CA SER A 38 14.58 1.38 3.35
C SER A 38 13.71 2.62 3.16
N LEU A 39 13.48 3.37 4.24
CA LEU A 39 12.66 4.57 4.26
C LEU A 39 13.52 5.85 4.37
N PRO A 40 13.07 6.99 3.81
CA PRO A 40 11.89 7.11 2.96
C PRO A 40 12.12 6.50 1.56
N CYS A 41 11.06 6.07 0.87
CA CYS A 41 11.15 5.61 -0.52
C CYS A 41 9.99 6.12 -1.38
N LYS A 42 10.22 6.25 -2.70
CA LYS A 42 9.22 6.79 -3.64
C LYS A 42 8.21 5.73 -4.07
N VAL A 43 6.93 6.01 -3.86
CA VAL A 43 5.80 5.13 -4.19
C VAL A 43 4.74 5.86 -5.02
N LYS A 44 3.84 5.09 -5.64
CA LYS A 44 2.62 5.57 -6.32
C LYS A 44 1.47 4.58 -6.08
N GLY A 45 0.24 5.02 -6.33
CA GLY A 45 -0.91 4.11 -6.37
C GLY A 45 -0.74 3.05 -7.46
N ILE A 46 -1.19 1.83 -7.15
CA ILE A 46 -1.24 0.72 -8.12
C ILE A 46 -2.43 0.94 -9.06
N GLU A 47 -3.60 1.21 -8.48
CA GLU A 47 -4.89 1.44 -9.15
C GLU A 47 -5.57 2.68 -8.56
N ASP A 48 -6.68 3.10 -9.17
CA ASP A 48 -7.47 4.24 -8.70
C ASP A 48 -8.02 4.03 -7.29
N PHE A 49 -7.96 5.09 -6.47
CA PHE A 49 -8.58 5.05 -5.15
C PHE A 49 -10.10 5.11 -5.28
N ARG A 50 -10.85 4.58 -4.31
CA ARG A 50 -12.33 4.50 -4.35
C ARG A 50 -13.03 5.80 -4.75
N TRP A 51 -12.53 6.94 -4.28
CA TRP A 51 -13.13 8.23 -4.58
C TRP A 51 -12.93 8.66 -6.05
N GLU A 52 -11.89 8.11 -6.71
CA GLU A 52 -11.52 8.39 -8.10
C GLU A 52 -12.34 7.55 -9.09
N GLU A 53 -12.89 6.41 -8.68
CA GLU A 53 -13.59 5.44 -9.55
C GLU A 53 -14.63 6.13 -10.46
N ILE A 54 -15.48 7.00 -9.89
CA ILE A 54 -16.54 7.68 -10.66
C ILE A 54 -15.98 8.53 -11.80
N TYR A 55 -14.79 9.11 -11.62
CA TYR A 55 -14.12 9.94 -12.61
C TYR A 55 -13.32 9.08 -13.61
N VAL A 56 -12.65 8.04 -13.12
CA VAL A 56 -11.85 7.12 -13.95
C VAL A 56 -12.75 6.31 -14.90
N PHE A 57 -13.93 5.89 -14.46
CA PHE A 57 -14.93 5.23 -15.32
C PHE A 57 -15.72 6.19 -16.24
N GLY A 58 -15.48 7.51 -16.12
CA GLY A 58 -16.06 8.52 -17.01
C GLY A 58 -17.50 8.93 -16.68
N TYR A 59 -17.98 8.65 -15.46
CA TYR A 59 -19.30 9.08 -14.99
C TYR A 59 -19.28 10.47 -14.33
N GLY A 60 -18.15 10.84 -13.71
CA GLY A 60 -17.95 12.11 -13.00
C GLY A 60 -17.47 13.25 -13.88
N ASP A 61 -17.53 14.47 -13.34
CA ASP A 61 -17.07 15.68 -14.01
C ASP A 61 -15.53 15.83 -13.94
N PRO A 62 -14.82 16.03 -15.07
CA PRO A 62 -13.37 16.20 -15.07
C PRO A 62 -12.87 17.44 -14.31
N GLU A 63 -13.64 18.55 -14.30
CA GLU A 63 -13.22 19.76 -13.58
C GLU A 63 -13.33 19.55 -12.06
N GLU A 64 -14.38 18.89 -11.60
CA GLU A 64 -14.51 18.42 -10.22
C GLU A 64 -13.35 17.50 -9.84
N TYR A 65 -13.01 16.51 -10.69
CA TYR A 65 -11.88 15.61 -10.43
C TYR A 65 -10.57 16.37 -10.23
N ASP A 66 -10.27 17.32 -11.10
CA ASP A 66 -9.08 18.17 -11.01
C ASP A 66 -9.10 19.09 -9.78
N HIS A 67 -10.28 19.52 -9.34
CA HIS A 67 -10.42 20.26 -8.09
C HIS A 67 -10.12 19.38 -6.87
N LEU A 68 -10.71 18.18 -6.81
CA LEU A 68 -10.57 17.25 -5.68
C LEU A 68 -9.14 16.74 -5.51
N LYS A 69 -8.40 16.44 -6.59
CA LYS A 69 -6.99 16.01 -6.53
C LYS A 69 -6.07 17.01 -5.83
N LYS A 70 -6.45 18.29 -5.78
CA LYS A 70 -5.68 19.32 -5.05
C LYS A 70 -5.67 19.06 -3.55
N THR A 71 -6.67 18.40 -2.99
CA THR A 71 -6.80 18.15 -1.55
C THR A 71 -6.78 16.67 -1.19
N GLN A 72 -7.33 15.79 -2.03
CA GLN A 72 -7.44 14.35 -1.82
C GLN A 72 -6.29 13.60 -2.50
N PRO A 73 -5.80 12.47 -1.94
CA PRO A 73 -4.75 11.65 -2.54
C PRO A 73 -5.22 11.05 -3.88
N SER A 74 -4.37 10.99 -4.89
CA SER A 74 -4.65 10.32 -6.17
C SER A 74 -3.66 9.20 -6.47
N TYR A 75 -4.09 8.14 -7.16
CA TYR A 75 -3.20 7.09 -7.65
C TYR A 75 -2.17 7.63 -8.67
N THR A 76 -2.51 8.74 -9.33
CA THR A 76 -1.64 9.41 -10.31
C THR A 76 -0.49 10.18 -9.67
N ASP A 77 -0.58 10.48 -8.37
CA ASP A 77 0.44 11.20 -7.64
C ASP A 77 1.75 10.40 -7.48
N ARG A 78 2.77 11.10 -6.98
CA ARG A 78 3.99 10.50 -6.47
C ARG A 78 4.15 10.87 -5.02
N TYR A 79 4.48 9.87 -4.20
CA TYR A 79 4.63 10.03 -2.77
C TYR A 79 5.99 9.55 -2.29
N GLU A 80 6.42 10.05 -1.14
CA GLU A 80 7.42 9.44 -0.29
C GLU A 80 6.72 8.64 0.80
N LEU A 81 6.95 7.33 0.86
CA LEU A 81 6.58 6.50 2.00
C LEU A 81 7.53 6.83 3.16
N LEU A 82 6.97 7.35 4.25
CA LEU A 82 7.71 7.79 5.43
C LEU A 82 7.74 6.74 6.53
N GLY A 83 6.70 5.92 6.62
CA GLY A 83 6.52 4.91 7.66
C GLY A 83 5.25 4.10 7.46
N ILE A 84 5.07 3.08 8.28
CA ILE A 84 3.88 2.23 8.28
C ILE A 84 3.33 2.06 9.70
N ASP A 85 2.02 1.94 9.82
CA ASP A 85 1.29 1.82 11.08
C ASP A 85 0.17 0.77 10.98
N ARG A 86 0.30 -0.29 11.79
CA ARG A 86 -0.68 -1.37 11.90
C ARG A 86 -2.07 -0.88 12.31
N LYS A 87 -2.13 0.17 13.14
CA LYS A 87 -3.39 0.72 13.68
C LYS A 87 -3.87 1.94 12.90
N GLY A 88 -3.11 2.34 11.88
CA GLY A 88 -3.46 3.46 11.02
C GLY A 88 -4.75 3.15 10.27
N LYS A 89 -5.74 4.04 10.40
CA LYS A 89 -7.00 3.98 9.64
C LYS A 89 -7.29 5.32 9.00
N SER A 90 -7.68 5.31 7.73
CA SER A 90 -8.09 6.50 6.99
C SER A 90 -9.23 6.19 6.04
N GLU A 91 -10.04 7.20 5.71
CA GLU A 91 -11.09 7.12 4.69
C GLU A 91 -10.54 6.75 3.30
N TRP A 92 -9.27 7.08 3.06
CA TRP A 92 -8.57 6.79 1.81
C TRP A 92 -8.19 5.32 1.65
N MET A 93 -8.19 4.53 2.73
CA MET A 93 -7.77 3.13 2.70
C MET A 93 -8.88 2.24 2.17
N LEU A 94 -8.62 1.49 1.11
CA LEU A 94 -9.57 0.53 0.56
C LEU A 94 -9.93 -0.56 1.60
N PHE A 95 -8.92 -1.14 2.26
CA PHE A 95 -9.08 -2.21 3.27
C PHE A 95 -8.75 -1.72 4.68
N TRP A 96 -9.39 -0.64 5.12
CA TRP A 96 -9.16 0.06 6.41
C TRP A 96 -9.23 -0.78 7.70
N GLU A 97 -9.78 -2.00 7.68
CA GLU A 97 -9.75 -2.94 8.83
C GLU A 97 -8.61 -3.95 8.76
N ASP A 98 -8.17 -4.28 7.55
CA ASP A 98 -7.31 -5.44 7.26
C ASP A 98 -5.88 -5.04 6.84
N ASP A 99 -5.70 -3.85 6.25
CA ASP A 99 -4.43 -3.38 5.71
C ASP A 99 -3.53 -2.73 6.78
N ILE A 100 -2.25 -2.60 6.45
CA ILE A 100 -1.29 -1.77 7.15
C ILE A 100 -1.41 -0.34 6.60
N GLY A 101 -1.56 0.65 7.48
CA GLY A 101 -1.56 2.05 7.08
C GLY A 101 -0.17 2.51 6.64
N ALA A 102 -0.08 3.16 5.49
CA ALA A 102 1.13 3.75 4.92
C ALA A 102 1.10 5.27 5.12
N ASN A 103 2.02 5.79 5.96
CA ASN A 103 2.22 7.22 6.12
C ASN A 103 3.01 7.73 4.93
N VAL A 104 2.37 8.53 4.08
CA VAL A 104 2.96 9.03 2.85
C VAL A 104 2.92 10.54 2.78
N ARG A 105 3.90 11.12 2.08
CA ARG A 105 3.93 12.54 1.76
C ARG A 105 3.93 12.73 0.25
N ARG A 106 2.95 13.47 -0.28
CA ARG A 106 2.88 13.80 -1.70
C ARG A 106 4.03 14.72 -2.07
N ILE A 107 4.73 14.40 -3.15
CA ILE A 107 5.95 15.10 -3.56
C ILE A 107 5.66 16.51 -4.09
N SER A 108 4.51 16.73 -4.73
CA SER A 108 4.19 17.98 -5.42
C SER A 108 3.86 19.14 -4.47
N ASP A 109 3.23 18.86 -3.33
CA ASP A 109 2.72 19.88 -2.41
C ASP A 109 3.08 19.63 -0.93
N GLY A 110 3.75 18.51 -0.63
CA GLY A 110 4.16 18.15 0.73
C GLY A 110 3.02 17.70 1.64
N LYS A 111 1.79 17.51 1.13
CA LYS A 111 0.67 17.02 1.94
C LYS A 111 0.88 15.58 2.38
N GLU A 112 0.51 15.30 3.61
CA GLU A 112 0.64 13.97 4.19
C GLU A 112 -0.71 13.26 4.20
N PHE A 113 -0.68 11.96 3.92
CA PHE A 113 -1.84 11.08 3.87
C PHE A 113 -1.51 9.75 4.53
N LEU A 114 -2.56 9.06 4.95
CA LEU A 114 -2.50 7.68 5.38
C LEU A 114 -3.29 6.84 4.38
N LEU A 115 -2.59 5.98 3.64
CA LEU A 115 -3.16 5.13 2.57
C LEU A 115 -3.01 3.65 2.92
N GLY A 116 -3.68 2.74 2.22
CA GLY A 116 -3.41 1.30 2.38
C GLY A 116 -2.04 0.97 1.81
N LEU A 117 -1.22 0.22 2.56
CA LEU A 117 0.09 -0.18 2.08
C LEU A 117 -0.03 -1.11 0.86
N SER A 118 -1.08 -1.93 0.82
CA SER A 118 -1.37 -2.82 -0.32
C SER A 118 -1.77 -2.08 -1.60
N GLU A 119 -2.16 -0.81 -1.48
CA GLU A 119 -2.59 0.03 -2.60
C GLU A 119 -1.40 0.75 -3.27
N LEU A 120 -0.19 0.59 -2.74
CA LEU A 120 1.00 1.33 -3.14
C LEU A 120 2.09 0.42 -3.71
N GLU A 121 2.75 0.89 -4.77
CA GLU A 121 3.94 0.25 -5.31
C GLU A 121 5.15 1.19 -5.35
N VAL A 122 6.34 0.61 -5.21
CA VAL A 122 7.59 1.35 -5.36
C VAL A 122 7.80 1.74 -6.81
N THR A 123 8.21 3.00 -7.02
CA THR A 123 8.52 3.53 -8.35
C THR A 123 9.86 3.02 -8.88
N ASP A 124 10.85 2.81 -8.01
CA ASP A 124 12.10 2.12 -8.34
C ASP A 124 11.96 0.60 -8.23
N LYS A 125 11.74 -0.04 -9.39
CA LYS A 125 11.58 -1.50 -9.51
C LYS A 125 12.86 -2.30 -9.20
N LYS A 126 14.02 -1.66 -9.08
CA LYS A 126 15.28 -2.34 -8.70
C LYS A 126 15.52 -2.34 -7.19
N SER A 127 14.78 -1.53 -6.44
CA SER A 127 14.88 -1.49 -4.98
C SER A 127 14.36 -2.77 -4.34
N LYS A 128 14.99 -3.20 -3.23
CA LYS A 128 14.46 -4.29 -2.40
C LYS A 128 13.03 -4.02 -1.91
N ASN A 129 12.68 -2.74 -1.73
CA ASN A 129 11.35 -2.35 -1.28
C ASN A 129 10.28 -2.77 -2.31
N CYS A 130 10.62 -2.85 -3.60
CA CYS A 130 9.69 -3.30 -4.62
C CYS A 130 9.19 -4.72 -4.32
N GLN A 131 10.09 -5.63 -3.96
CA GLN A 131 9.72 -6.99 -3.60
C GLN A 131 8.97 -7.04 -2.27
N LEU A 132 9.39 -6.26 -1.27
CA LEU A 132 8.76 -6.25 0.05
C LEU A 132 7.29 -5.79 -0.01
N LEU A 133 7.00 -4.72 -0.74
CA LEU A 133 5.64 -4.21 -0.90
C LEU A 133 4.79 -5.14 -1.78
N ASP A 134 5.38 -5.71 -2.83
CA ASP A 134 4.69 -6.68 -3.71
C ASP A 134 4.31 -7.95 -2.94
N ASP A 135 5.22 -8.50 -2.12
CA ASP A 135 4.96 -9.69 -1.31
C ASP A 135 3.81 -9.47 -0.32
N TYR A 136 3.78 -8.31 0.36
CA TYR A 136 2.70 -7.95 1.26
C TYR A 136 1.36 -7.76 0.54
N SER A 137 1.35 -6.96 -0.54
CA SER A 137 0.14 -6.67 -1.32
C SER A 137 -0.46 -7.95 -1.89
N PHE A 138 0.40 -8.83 -2.42
CA PHE A 138 0.00 -10.12 -2.92
C PHE A 138 -0.61 -11.00 -1.83
N TRP A 139 0.02 -11.09 -0.65
CA TRP A 139 -0.50 -11.90 0.45
C TRP A 139 -1.87 -11.38 0.91
N LEU A 140 -2.01 -10.07 1.14
CA LEU A 140 -3.25 -9.47 1.64
C LEU A 140 -4.43 -9.75 0.71
N VAL A 141 -4.26 -9.51 -0.59
CA VAL A 141 -5.34 -9.67 -1.60
C VAL A 141 -5.78 -11.13 -1.75
N ASN A 142 -4.91 -12.12 -1.46
CA ASN A 142 -5.25 -13.54 -1.59
C ASN A 142 -5.77 -14.18 -0.29
N ASN A 143 -5.66 -13.53 0.87
CA ASN A 143 -5.99 -14.11 2.18
C ASN A 143 -7.01 -13.31 2.99
N ARG A 144 -7.57 -12.25 2.39
CA ARG A 144 -8.67 -11.44 2.90
C ARG A 144 -10.03 -11.99 2.46
#